data_AF-A0A5P9NHK8-F1
#
_entry.id   AF-A0A5P9NHK8-F1
#
_cell.length_a   1.000
_cell.length_b   1.000
_cell.length_c   1.000
_cell.angle_alpha   90.00
_cell.angle_beta   90.00
_cell.angle_gamma   90.00
#
_symmetry.space_group_name_H-M   'P 1'
#
loop_
_entity.id
_entity.type
_entity.pdbx_description
1 polymer ?
#
loop_
_entity_poly.entity_id
_entity_poly.type
_entity_poly.pdbx_seq_one_letter_code
_entity_poly.pdbx_strand_id
1 'polypeptide(L)'
;MHEQLELVLAREVAGFKSLLSCKQLTAGASQETFRIQLETDDGERLLALRRCPPTLAGKSVPGQLALSTEAHLLRLAASAEIPVPELVYLLQAEDCLGDGYLMEWLEGETLGQRIVRSEAYAAVRPRLARQCGEALARIHAIEVDEQLTALLPTISPEALINDTWDIYKALNVPEPMIDFSARWLLDNLPANTRNALVHGDFRNGNLMIDENGIRAVLDWELTQIGDPVRDLGWLCVNSWRFGQTDLTVGGFGTIEDLLEGYHAVSGEEISRADLTFWQVFGSFWWSITTLAMAATWRSGETPSLERPVIGRRSSEGQMDCVNLLCPGEFDLPGKMMTDHGDQLPMPAELLEGVRKFLREDVAENQTGRTAFLAKVAANSLGIAQRELLHGQALALSEHKRLETLLGDGELGALRWELVNKLREKLPLETPGLAEHLRQTVAGQLAIDQPHYSAFNALT
;
A
#
# COMPACT_ATOMS: atom_id res chain seq x y z
N MET A 1 19.81 -19.16 17.64
CA MET A 1 19.59 -17.70 17.50
C MET A 1 20.05 -16.96 18.75
N HIS A 2 19.45 -17.21 19.92
CA HIS A 2 19.76 -16.46 21.15
C HIS A 2 21.26 -16.37 21.48
N GLU A 3 21.97 -17.51 21.54
CA GLU A 3 23.42 -17.54 21.79
C GLU A 3 24.23 -16.77 20.73
N GLN A 4 23.90 -16.92 19.45
CA GLN A 4 24.60 -16.23 18.36
C GLN A 4 24.35 -14.71 18.41
N LEU A 5 23.13 -14.30 18.74
CA LEU A 5 22.78 -12.89 18.91
C LEU A 5 23.53 -12.28 20.09
N GLU A 6 23.64 -12.99 21.21
CA GLU A 6 24.39 -12.53 22.38
C GLU A 6 25.89 -12.35 22.07
N LEU A 7 26.50 -13.25 21.28
CA LEU A 7 27.88 -13.08 20.81
C LEU A 7 28.06 -11.84 19.94
N VAL A 8 27.13 -11.58 19.01
CA VAL A 8 27.15 -10.37 18.17
C VAL A 8 26.97 -9.12 19.02
N LEU A 9 26.01 -9.11 19.94
CA LEU A 9 25.77 -7.96 20.81
C LEU A 9 26.97 -7.66 21.71
N ALA A 10 27.62 -8.68 22.27
CA ALA A 10 28.83 -8.52 23.07
C ALA A 10 30.01 -7.94 22.28
N ARG A 11 30.06 -8.20 20.96
CA ARG A 11 31.12 -7.71 20.08
C ARG A 11 30.85 -6.29 19.56
N GLU A 12 29.61 -6.00 19.20
CA GLU A 12 29.24 -4.81 18.43
C GLU A 12 28.55 -3.71 19.25
N VAL A 13 27.98 -4.03 20.42
CA VAL A 13 27.30 -3.05 21.28
C VAL A 13 28.22 -2.67 22.44
N ALA A 14 28.66 -1.41 22.45
CA ALA A 14 29.48 -0.88 23.53
C ALA A 14 28.79 -1.02 24.89
N GLY A 15 29.56 -1.46 25.90
CA GLY A 15 29.08 -1.64 27.26
C GLY A 15 28.09 -2.78 27.45
N PHE A 16 27.90 -3.68 26.48
CA PHE A 16 26.99 -4.82 26.60
C PHE A 16 27.31 -5.70 27.83
N LYS A 17 26.29 -6.00 28.65
CA LYS A 17 26.39 -6.91 29.81
C LYS A 17 25.63 -8.22 29.59
N SER A 18 24.38 -8.14 29.13
CA SER A 18 23.55 -9.32 28.90
C SER A 18 22.34 -9.05 28.00
N LEU A 19 21.84 -10.09 27.35
CA LEU A 19 20.59 -10.06 26.58
C LEU A 19 19.41 -10.35 27.52
N LEU A 20 18.51 -9.37 27.70
CA LEU A 20 17.35 -9.48 28.60
C LEU A 20 16.14 -10.12 27.90
N SER A 21 15.83 -9.70 26.67
CA SER A 21 14.76 -10.30 25.88
C SER A 21 14.98 -10.17 24.37
N CYS A 22 14.45 -11.13 23.61
CA CYS A 22 14.41 -11.10 22.15
C CYS A 22 13.04 -11.61 21.70
N LYS A 23 12.16 -10.69 21.30
CA LYS A 23 10.76 -10.98 20.96
C LYS A 23 10.50 -10.67 19.49
N GLN A 24 10.03 -11.67 18.75
CA GLN A 24 9.57 -11.47 17.37
C GLN A 24 8.30 -10.61 17.35
N LEU A 25 8.29 -9.58 16.52
CA LEU A 25 7.15 -8.68 16.33
C LEU A 25 6.33 -9.09 15.11
N THR A 26 7.01 -9.37 14.00
CA THR A 26 6.42 -9.76 12.73
C THR A 26 7.05 -11.06 12.25
N ALA A 27 6.19 -11.92 11.68
CA ALA A 27 6.60 -13.12 10.97
C ALA A 27 6.08 -12.99 9.53
N GLY A 28 6.93 -12.48 8.63
CA GLY A 28 6.67 -12.48 7.19
C GLY A 28 7.17 -13.78 6.53
N ALA A 29 6.82 -13.99 5.27
CA ALA A 29 7.27 -15.15 4.50
C ALA A 29 8.78 -15.09 4.16
N SER A 30 9.37 -13.89 4.05
CA SER A 30 10.78 -13.68 3.70
C SER A 30 11.61 -12.91 4.72
N GLN A 31 10.99 -12.08 5.57
CA GLN A 31 11.70 -11.22 6.53
C GLN A 31 11.04 -11.23 7.92
N GLU A 32 11.87 -11.10 8.95
CA GLU A 32 11.49 -11.12 10.36
C GLU A 32 11.98 -9.85 11.05
N THR A 33 11.16 -9.30 11.96
CA THR A 33 11.58 -8.21 12.85
C THR A 33 11.49 -8.63 14.30
N PHE A 34 12.56 -8.40 15.06
CA PHE A 34 12.64 -8.69 16.49
C PHE A 34 12.89 -7.41 17.28
N ARG A 35 12.22 -7.29 18.43
CA ARG A 35 12.58 -6.34 19.49
C ARG A 35 13.60 -7.00 20.41
N ILE A 36 14.72 -6.33 20.61
CA ILE A 36 15.82 -6.78 21.45
C ILE A 36 15.93 -5.82 22.64
N GLN A 37 15.98 -6.38 23.84
CA GLN A 37 16.19 -5.65 25.08
C GLN A 37 17.47 -6.18 25.71
N LEU A 38 18.40 -5.29 26.01
CA LEU A 38 19.71 -5.64 26.54
C LEU A 38 20.11 -4.71 27.69
N GLU A 39 20.95 -5.21 28.57
CA GLU A 39 21.57 -4.44 29.64
C GLU A 39 22.94 -3.94 29.17
N THR A 40 23.22 -2.65 29.36
CA THR A 40 24.54 -2.04 29.12
C THR A 40 25.15 -1.45 30.39
N ASP A 41 26.36 -0.91 30.28
CA ASP A 41 26.96 -0.05 31.31
C ASP A 41 26.10 1.17 31.65
N ASP A 42 25.39 1.72 30.67
CA ASP A 42 24.51 2.89 30.81
C ASP A 42 23.05 2.53 31.19
N GLY A 43 22.79 1.25 31.44
CA GLY A 43 21.48 0.70 31.78
C GLY A 43 20.79 -0.01 30.59
N GLU A 44 19.48 -0.13 30.68
CA GLU A 44 18.69 -0.87 29.69
C GLU A 44 18.62 -0.14 28.35
N ARG A 45 18.87 -0.86 27.25
CA ARG A 45 18.76 -0.37 25.87
C ARG A 45 17.86 -1.28 25.05
N LEU A 46 17.13 -0.67 24.11
CA LEU A 46 16.30 -1.36 23.13
C LEU A 46 16.90 -1.24 21.73
N LEU A 47 16.86 -2.34 20.98
CA LEU A 47 17.25 -2.41 19.57
C LEU A 47 16.19 -3.15 18.76
N ALA A 48 16.20 -2.96 17.44
CA ALA A 48 15.47 -3.78 16.48
C ALA A 48 16.43 -4.61 15.63
N LEU A 49 16.07 -5.85 15.35
CA LEU A 49 16.75 -6.70 14.37
C LEU A 49 15.80 -6.99 13.21
N ARG A 50 16.16 -6.54 12.00
CA ARG A 50 15.51 -6.95 10.74
C ARG A 50 16.39 -8.00 10.09
N ARG A 51 15.84 -9.18 9.78
CA ARG A 51 16.60 -10.26 9.15
C ARG A 51 15.81 -11.12 8.19
N CYS A 52 16.51 -11.74 7.26
CA CYS A 52 16.09 -12.92 6.52
C CYS A 52 16.71 -14.15 7.20
N PRO A 53 15.92 -15.17 7.60
CA PRO A 53 16.46 -16.31 8.33
C PRO A 53 17.46 -17.11 7.45
N PRO A 54 18.44 -17.82 8.05
CA PRO A 54 19.47 -18.56 7.31
C PRO A 54 18.92 -19.56 6.28
N THR A 55 17.71 -20.10 6.50
CA THR A 55 17.03 -21.03 5.59
C THR A 55 16.62 -20.40 4.25
N LEU A 56 16.55 -19.07 4.23
CA LEU A 56 16.16 -18.24 3.09
C LEU A 56 17.28 -17.27 2.66
N ALA A 57 18.39 -17.21 3.40
CA ALA A 57 19.55 -16.37 3.06
C ALA A 57 20.08 -16.68 1.64
N GLY A 58 20.40 -15.64 0.88
CA GLY A 58 20.81 -15.73 -0.53
C GLY A 58 19.70 -16.13 -1.53
N LYS A 59 18.47 -16.39 -1.08
CA LYS A 59 17.29 -16.53 -1.97
C LYS A 59 16.61 -15.18 -2.07
N SER A 60 17.08 -14.32 -2.97
CA SER A 60 16.40 -13.07 -3.28
C SER A 60 14.98 -13.38 -3.74
N VAL A 61 13.98 -12.87 -3.02
CA VAL A 61 12.61 -12.83 -3.54
C VAL A 61 12.64 -11.86 -4.73
N PRO A 62 12.17 -12.26 -5.92
CA PRO A 62 12.12 -11.35 -7.06
C PRO A 62 11.43 -10.03 -6.68
N GLY A 63 12.14 -8.91 -6.86
CA GLY A 63 11.63 -7.58 -6.54
C GLY A 63 11.92 -7.05 -5.12
N GLN A 64 12.56 -7.80 -4.23
CA GLN A 64 13.02 -7.29 -2.92
C GLN A 64 14.51 -6.91 -2.96
N LEU A 65 14.84 -5.77 -2.36
CA LEU A 65 16.22 -5.38 -2.12
C LEU A 65 16.92 -6.32 -1.13
N ALA A 66 18.24 -6.45 -1.25
CA ALA A 66 19.02 -7.13 -0.24
C ALA A 66 19.04 -6.29 1.06
N LEU A 67 18.99 -6.95 2.23
CA LEU A 67 19.04 -6.26 3.52
C LEU A 67 20.34 -5.45 3.73
N SER A 68 21.44 -5.83 3.07
CA SER A 68 22.67 -5.04 3.04
C SER A 68 22.51 -3.73 2.25
N THR A 69 21.68 -3.74 1.19
CA THR A 69 21.33 -2.54 0.41
C THR A 69 20.44 -1.62 1.24
N GLU A 70 19.43 -2.16 1.94
CA GLU A 70 18.63 -1.37 2.90
C GLU A 70 19.51 -0.72 3.98
N ALA A 71 20.43 -1.47 4.58
CA ALA A 71 21.35 -0.93 5.59
C ALA A 71 22.25 0.19 5.02
N HIS A 72 22.68 0.07 3.76
CA HIS A 72 23.41 1.13 3.08
C HIS A 72 22.54 2.38 2.87
N LEU A 73 21.28 2.21 2.45
CA LEU A 73 20.32 3.30 2.29
C LEU A 73 20.02 4.02 3.61
N LEU A 74 19.90 3.30 4.73
CA LEU A 74 19.72 3.91 6.05
C LEU A 74 20.91 4.81 6.43
N ARG A 75 22.14 4.38 6.13
CA ARG A 75 23.33 5.21 6.37
C ARG A 75 23.35 6.47 5.50
N LEU A 76 23.00 6.33 4.22
CA LEU A 76 22.91 7.47 3.30
C LEU A 76 21.81 8.46 3.71
N ALA A 77 20.64 7.95 4.11
CA ALA A 77 19.54 8.77 4.59
C ALA A 77 19.94 9.54 5.85
N ALA A 78 20.61 8.88 6.79
CA ALA A 78 21.13 9.53 8.00
C ALA A 78 22.15 10.63 7.67
N SER A 79 23.07 10.40 6.71
CA SER A 79 24.05 11.43 6.31
C SER A 79 23.43 12.61 5.56
N ALA A 80 22.25 12.42 4.96
CA ALA A 80 21.45 13.47 4.32
C ALA A 80 20.41 14.11 5.28
N GLU A 81 20.59 13.94 6.60
CA GLU A 81 19.73 14.52 7.65
C GLU A 81 18.25 14.10 7.55
N ILE A 82 17.96 12.95 6.94
CA ILE A 82 16.63 12.36 6.93
C ILE A 82 16.48 11.57 8.24
N PRO A 83 15.37 11.75 8.99
CA PRO A 83 15.15 11.00 10.21
C PRO A 83 14.97 9.52 9.88
N VAL A 84 15.90 8.68 10.33
CA VAL A 84 15.87 7.22 10.20
C VAL A 84 16.45 6.58 11.47
N PRO A 85 16.13 5.32 11.79
CA PRO A 85 16.78 4.62 12.90
C PRO A 85 18.29 4.52 12.68
N GLU A 86 19.09 4.76 13.72
CA GLU A 86 20.54 4.58 13.63
C GLU A 86 20.86 3.10 13.33
N LEU A 87 21.63 2.86 12.27
CA LEU A 87 22.13 1.52 11.97
C LEU A 87 23.26 1.16 12.95
N VAL A 88 23.02 0.19 13.82
CA VAL A 88 24.00 -0.27 14.81
C VAL A 88 24.99 -1.23 14.18
N TYR A 89 24.52 -2.23 13.45
CA TYR A 89 25.39 -3.27 12.90
C TYR A 89 24.76 -3.99 11.70
N LEU A 90 25.55 -4.28 10.67
CA LEU A 90 25.15 -5.11 9.53
C LEU A 90 25.71 -6.53 9.74
N LEU A 91 24.82 -7.53 9.81
CA LEU A 91 25.21 -8.92 10.01
C LEU A 91 26.13 -9.40 8.88
N GLN A 92 27.13 -10.18 9.26
CA GLN A 92 28.06 -10.85 8.36
C GLN A 92 27.76 -12.36 8.32
N ALA A 93 28.31 -13.06 7.33
CA ALA A 93 28.09 -14.50 7.16
C ALA A 93 28.54 -15.30 8.40
N GLU A 94 29.62 -14.86 9.05
CA GLU A 94 30.20 -15.49 10.24
C GLU A 94 29.29 -15.39 11.47
N ASP A 95 28.33 -14.47 11.49
CA ASP A 95 27.40 -14.29 12.61
C ASP A 95 26.35 -15.41 12.68
N CYS A 96 26.21 -16.22 11.62
CA CYS A 96 25.31 -17.38 11.59
C CYS A 96 23.83 -17.06 11.91
N LEU A 97 23.42 -15.80 11.72
CA LEU A 97 22.06 -15.31 12.00
C LEU A 97 21.21 -15.09 10.74
N GLY A 98 21.81 -15.23 9.56
CA GLY A 98 21.23 -14.90 8.26
C GLY A 98 21.60 -13.48 7.82
N ASP A 99 21.07 -13.04 6.69
CA ASP A 99 21.25 -11.67 6.22
C ASP A 99 20.37 -10.74 7.08
N GLY A 100 20.89 -9.58 7.49
CA GLY A 100 20.11 -8.65 8.30
C GLY A 100 20.94 -7.60 8.98
N TYR A 101 20.29 -6.74 9.75
CA TYR A 101 20.95 -5.65 10.46
C TYR A 101 20.25 -5.33 11.78
N LEU A 102 21.05 -4.83 12.73
CA LEU A 102 20.62 -4.23 13.98
C LEU A 102 20.51 -2.72 13.80
N MET A 103 19.44 -2.15 14.35
CA MET A 103 19.20 -0.71 14.36
C MET A 103 18.63 -0.26 15.71
N GLU A 104 18.69 1.05 15.94
CA GLU A 104 18.05 1.71 17.08
C GLU A 104 16.56 1.33 17.18
N TRP A 105 16.09 1.11 18.40
CA TRP A 105 14.66 1.05 18.66
C TRP A 105 14.12 2.47 18.88
N LEU A 106 13.23 2.89 17.99
CA LEU A 106 12.53 4.16 18.12
C LEU A 106 11.11 3.95 18.63
N GLU A 107 10.69 4.81 19.56
CA GLU A 107 9.30 4.88 20.03
C GLU A 107 8.51 5.86 19.16
N GLY A 108 7.27 5.50 18.83
CA GLY A 108 6.37 6.32 18.04
C GLY A 108 5.20 5.50 17.45
N GLU A 109 4.34 6.17 16.70
CA GLU A 109 3.20 5.58 16.03
C GLU A 109 3.44 5.41 14.54
N THR A 110 3.12 4.23 14.03
CA THR A 110 3.16 3.92 12.59
C THR A 110 1.79 3.54 12.04
N LEU A 111 0.76 3.37 12.88
CA LEU A 111 -0.59 3.10 12.40
C LEU A 111 -1.23 4.38 11.88
N GLY A 112 -1.27 4.54 10.55
CA GLY A 112 -1.85 5.72 9.89
C GLY A 112 -3.27 6.07 10.37
N GLN A 113 -4.12 5.09 10.66
CA GLN A 113 -5.44 5.34 11.24
C GLN A 113 -5.36 6.04 12.62
N ARG A 114 -4.40 5.68 13.47
CA ARG A 114 -4.18 6.33 14.77
C ARG A 114 -3.55 7.72 14.59
N ILE A 115 -2.58 7.86 13.67
CA ILE A 115 -1.97 9.16 13.34
C ILE A 115 -3.06 10.16 12.93
N VAL A 116 -3.98 9.75 12.07
CA VAL A 116 -5.04 10.62 11.52
C VAL A 116 -6.15 10.94 12.53
N ARG A 117 -6.46 10.05 13.48
CA ARG A 117 -7.66 10.16 14.34
C ARG A 117 -7.38 10.46 15.81
N SER A 118 -6.20 10.13 16.32
CA SER A 118 -5.88 10.27 17.74
C SER A 118 -5.66 11.72 18.14
N GLU A 119 -6.22 12.11 19.28
CA GLU A 119 -6.00 13.45 19.86
C GLU A 119 -4.54 13.66 20.27
N ALA A 120 -3.82 12.58 20.60
CA ALA A 120 -2.39 12.64 20.95
C ALA A 120 -1.53 13.29 19.86
N TYR A 121 -1.95 13.18 18.59
CA TYR A 121 -1.23 13.77 17.44
C TYR A 121 -1.93 15.00 16.86
N ALA A 122 -2.97 15.53 17.51
CA ALA A 122 -3.71 16.70 17.02
C ALA A 122 -2.83 17.93 16.83
N ALA A 123 -1.91 18.20 17.78
CA ALA A 123 -1.02 19.35 17.73
C ALA A 123 0.02 19.26 16.59
N VAL A 124 0.44 18.04 16.22
CA VAL A 124 1.49 17.84 15.22
C VAL A 124 0.95 17.63 13.81
N ARG A 125 -0.25 17.06 13.66
CA ARG A 125 -0.90 16.73 12.37
C ARG A 125 -0.80 17.85 11.32
N PRO A 126 -1.12 19.12 11.61
CA PRO A 126 -1.05 20.20 10.61
C PRO A 126 0.35 20.44 10.03
N ARG A 127 1.42 20.00 10.69
CA ARG A 127 2.80 20.17 10.21
C ARG A 127 3.31 18.96 9.42
N LEU A 128 2.64 17.81 9.51
CA LEU A 128 3.15 16.55 8.97
C LEU A 128 3.30 16.58 7.45
N ALA A 129 2.36 17.20 6.71
CA ALA A 129 2.44 17.28 5.25
C ALA A 129 3.67 18.07 4.78
N ARG A 130 3.93 19.22 5.41
CA ARG A 130 5.15 20.00 5.15
C ARG A 130 6.42 19.22 5.50
N GLN A 131 6.45 18.55 6.65
CA GLN A 131 7.59 17.71 7.06
C GLN A 131 7.82 16.54 6.08
N CYS A 132 6.76 15.95 5.52
CA CYS A 132 6.87 14.94 4.47
C CYS A 132 7.52 15.51 3.21
N GLY A 133 7.11 16.71 2.79
CA GLY A 133 7.70 17.40 1.64
C GLY A 133 9.19 17.67 1.83
N GLU A 134 9.56 18.18 3.01
CA GLU A 134 10.95 18.43 3.37
C GLU A 134 11.78 17.14 3.42
N ALA A 135 11.24 16.05 3.97
CA ALA A 135 11.92 14.75 4.00
C ALA A 135 12.12 14.18 2.59
N LEU A 136 11.07 14.19 1.76
CA LEU A 136 11.15 13.73 0.36
C LEU A 136 12.14 14.56 -0.46
N ALA A 137 12.15 15.88 -0.29
CA ALA A 137 13.13 16.73 -0.97
C ALA A 137 14.58 16.37 -0.60
N ARG A 138 14.86 16.05 0.68
CA ARG A 138 16.18 15.57 1.11
C ARG A 138 16.52 14.21 0.49
N ILE A 139 15.57 13.26 0.47
CA ILE A 139 15.75 11.94 -0.15
C ILE A 139 16.11 12.12 -1.63
N HIS A 140 15.35 12.95 -2.34
CA HIS A 140 15.51 13.16 -3.78
C HIS A 140 16.73 14.02 -4.14
N ALA A 141 17.40 14.61 -3.16
CA ALA A 141 18.65 15.36 -3.31
C ALA A 141 19.90 14.51 -3.06
N ILE A 142 19.77 13.27 -2.58
CA ILE A 142 20.88 12.33 -2.48
C ILE A 142 21.45 12.10 -3.89
N GLU A 143 22.76 12.30 -4.03
CA GLU A 143 23.45 12.13 -5.31
C GLU A 143 23.38 10.67 -5.77
N VAL A 144 22.89 10.47 -7.00
CA VAL A 144 22.80 9.15 -7.63
C VAL A 144 24.12 8.88 -8.35
N ASP A 145 25.04 8.19 -7.68
CA ASP A 145 26.36 7.85 -8.19
C ASP A 145 26.44 6.43 -8.81
N GLU A 146 27.64 6.03 -9.23
CA GLU A 146 27.89 4.68 -9.78
C GLU A 146 27.63 3.56 -8.77
N GLN A 147 27.79 3.83 -7.47
CA GLN A 147 27.56 2.84 -6.42
C GLN A 147 26.05 2.58 -6.25
N LEU A 148 25.22 3.63 -6.19
CA LEU A 148 23.77 3.48 -6.09
C LEU A 148 23.17 2.84 -7.35
N THR A 149 23.63 3.24 -8.53
CA THR A 149 23.16 2.65 -9.80
C THR A 149 23.55 1.18 -9.97
N ALA A 150 24.61 0.72 -9.29
CA ALA A 150 24.95 -0.71 -9.23
C ALA A 150 24.10 -1.51 -8.25
N LEU A 151 23.53 -0.87 -7.22
CA LEU A 151 22.71 -1.50 -6.18
C LEU A 151 21.22 -1.48 -6.48
N LEU A 152 20.74 -0.48 -7.22
CA LEU A 152 19.32 -0.20 -7.43
C LEU A 152 18.95 -0.20 -8.91
N PRO A 153 17.75 -0.69 -9.26
CA PRO A 153 17.25 -0.55 -10.63
C PRO A 153 16.97 0.92 -10.94
N THR A 154 17.32 1.34 -12.16
CA THR A 154 16.86 2.61 -12.73
C THR A 154 15.65 2.34 -13.61
N ILE A 155 14.50 2.92 -13.26
CA ILE A 155 13.22 2.62 -13.91
C ILE A 155 12.57 3.90 -14.39
N SER A 156 12.32 4.00 -15.70
CA SER A 156 11.56 5.11 -16.29
C SER A 156 10.06 4.96 -15.98
N PRO A 157 9.27 6.05 -16.03
CA PRO A 157 7.82 5.93 -15.80
C PRO A 157 7.15 4.98 -16.78
N GLU A 158 7.53 5.01 -18.07
CA GLU A 158 7.01 4.10 -19.09
C GLU A 158 7.32 2.63 -18.77
N ALA A 159 8.55 2.31 -18.37
CA ALA A 159 8.93 0.95 -17.98
C ALA A 159 8.13 0.49 -16.75
N LEU A 160 8.02 1.37 -15.74
CA LEU A 160 7.28 1.06 -14.51
C LEU A 160 5.79 0.77 -14.77
N ILE A 161 5.16 1.53 -15.68
CA ILE A 161 3.76 1.30 -16.10
C ILE A 161 3.65 -0.04 -16.83
N ASN A 162 4.53 -0.31 -17.80
CA ASN A 162 4.50 -1.56 -18.57
C ASN A 162 4.73 -2.78 -17.68
N ASP A 163 5.71 -2.75 -16.78
CA ASP A 163 5.99 -3.84 -15.84
C ASP A 163 4.78 -4.10 -14.92
N THR A 164 4.18 -3.03 -14.39
CA THR A 164 2.97 -3.13 -13.56
C THR A 164 1.79 -3.69 -14.36
N TRP A 165 1.63 -3.27 -15.61
CA TRP A 165 0.58 -3.74 -16.50
C TRP A 165 0.78 -5.21 -16.91
N ASP A 166 2.03 -5.65 -17.08
CA ASP A 166 2.40 -7.04 -17.35
C ASP A 166 2.07 -7.95 -16.17
N ILE A 167 2.33 -7.50 -14.93
CA ILE A 167 1.91 -8.21 -13.71
C ILE A 167 0.39 -8.42 -13.73
N TYR A 168 -0.39 -7.37 -14.03
CA TYR A 168 -1.85 -7.47 -14.13
C TYR A 168 -2.30 -8.47 -15.21
N LYS A 169 -1.72 -8.39 -16.42
CA LYS A 169 -2.06 -9.31 -17.52
C LYS A 169 -1.82 -10.77 -17.12
N ALA A 170 -0.77 -11.05 -16.35
CA ALA A 170 -0.46 -12.39 -15.84
C ALA A 170 -1.51 -12.92 -14.84
N LEU A 171 -2.27 -12.05 -14.16
CA LEU A 171 -3.35 -12.46 -13.25
C LEU A 171 -4.56 -13.04 -14.00
N ASN A 172 -4.68 -12.79 -15.32
CA ASN A 172 -5.71 -13.34 -16.20
C ASN A 172 -7.15 -13.12 -15.68
N VAL A 173 -7.46 -11.89 -15.27
CA VAL A 173 -8.80 -11.45 -14.85
C VAL A 173 -9.24 -10.23 -15.66
N PRO A 174 -10.51 -10.12 -16.08
CA PRO A 174 -10.96 -9.01 -16.92
C PRO A 174 -11.43 -7.82 -16.08
N GLU A 175 -10.54 -6.85 -15.85
CA GLU A 175 -10.77 -5.63 -15.08
C GLU A 175 -10.55 -4.42 -16.01
N PRO A 176 -11.53 -4.04 -16.86
CA PRO A 176 -11.35 -3.06 -17.92
C PRO A 176 -10.79 -1.70 -17.45
N MET A 177 -11.10 -1.27 -16.23
CA MET A 177 -10.60 0.01 -15.70
C MET A 177 -9.08 0.01 -15.49
N ILE A 178 -8.48 -1.16 -15.23
CA ILE A 178 -7.02 -1.29 -15.11
C ILE A 178 -6.36 -1.09 -16.48
N ASP A 179 -6.87 -1.72 -17.54
CA ASP A 179 -6.38 -1.50 -18.91
C ASP A 179 -6.60 -0.06 -19.38
N PHE A 180 -7.75 0.56 -19.06
CA PHE A 180 -8.01 1.97 -19.33
C PHE A 180 -6.99 2.89 -18.63
N SER A 181 -6.70 2.63 -17.35
CA SER A 181 -5.74 3.42 -16.57
C SER A 181 -4.32 3.29 -17.12
N ALA A 182 -3.89 2.08 -17.48
CA ALA A 182 -2.57 1.85 -18.10
C ALA A 182 -2.43 2.60 -19.43
N ARG A 183 -3.46 2.55 -20.28
CA ARG A 183 -3.53 3.31 -21.53
C ARG A 183 -3.40 4.81 -21.29
N TRP A 184 -4.18 5.36 -20.35
CA TRP A 184 -4.12 6.77 -20.02
C TRP A 184 -2.73 7.18 -19.51
N LEU A 185 -2.12 6.38 -18.63
CA LEU A 185 -0.77 6.63 -18.11
C LEU A 185 0.28 6.65 -19.23
N LEU A 186 0.23 5.70 -20.17
CA LEU A 186 1.16 5.68 -21.31
C LEU A 186 0.94 6.86 -22.27
N ASP A 187 -0.30 7.30 -22.45
CA ASP A 187 -0.63 8.45 -23.31
C ASP A 187 -0.28 9.81 -22.63
N ASN A 188 0.01 9.83 -21.33
CA ASN A 188 0.22 11.05 -20.52
C ASN A 188 1.53 11.04 -19.71
N LEU A 189 2.59 10.39 -20.22
CA LEU A 189 3.90 10.34 -19.55
C LEU A 189 4.41 11.75 -19.19
N PRO A 190 5.00 11.95 -17.99
CA PRO A 190 5.57 13.24 -17.60
C PRO A 190 6.67 13.68 -18.56
N ALA A 191 6.65 14.95 -18.97
CA ALA A 191 7.59 15.47 -19.96
C ALA A 191 9.01 15.70 -19.40
N ASN A 192 9.11 15.99 -18.10
CA ASN A 192 10.36 16.36 -17.43
C ASN A 192 10.62 15.46 -16.22
N THR A 193 11.10 14.25 -16.48
CA THR A 193 11.52 13.33 -15.42
C THR A 193 13.01 13.49 -15.12
N ARG A 194 13.41 13.35 -13.86
CA ARG A 194 14.82 13.19 -13.47
C ARG A 194 15.03 11.89 -12.72
N ASN A 195 16.24 11.35 -12.79
CA ASN A 195 16.64 10.18 -12.01
C ASN A 195 17.06 10.64 -10.61
N ALA A 196 16.21 10.35 -9.62
CA ALA A 196 16.46 10.57 -8.21
C ALA A 196 16.39 9.23 -7.46
N LEU A 197 16.95 9.19 -6.25
CA LEU A 197 16.60 8.13 -5.31
C LEU A 197 15.12 8.30 -4.92
N VAL A 198 14.32 7.26 -5.08
CA VAL A 198 12.88 7.24 -4.76
C VAL A 198 12.66 6.15 -3.71
N HIS A 199 12.03 6.49 -2.59
CA HIS A 199 11.72 5.57 -1.50
C HIS A 199 10.79 4.44 -1.96
N GLY A 200 9.82 4.75 -2.82
CA GLY A 200 8.96 3.78 -3.50
C GLY A 200 7.71 3.39 -2.71
N ASP A 201 7.77 3.37 -1.37
CA ASP A 201 6.61 3.22 -0.47
C ASP A 201 6.50 4.36 0.58
N PHE A 202 6.74 5.61 0.19
CA PHE A 202 6.62 6.75 1.12
C PHE A 202 5.14 7.05 1.43
N ARG A 203 4.64 6.50 2.54
CA ARG A 203 3.27 6.71 3.03
C ARG A 203 3.24 6.71 4.54
N ASN A 204 2.16 7.20 5.13
CA ASN A 204 2.01 7.33 6.58
C ASN A 204 2.19 6.03 7.40
N GLY A 205 1.96 4.86 6.81
CA GLY A 205 2.24 3.58 7.47
C GLY A 205 3.72 3.24 7.61
N ASN A 206 4.59 3.96 6.89
CA ASN A 206 6.03 3.84 6.90
C ASN A 206 6.70 5.10 7.47
N LEU A 207 5.91 5.97 8.10
CA LEU A 207 6.39 7.09 8.90
C LEU A 207 6.14 6.77 10.37
N MET A 208 7.14 6.95 11.20
CA MET A 208 7.00 6.92 12.65
C MET A 208 6.77 8.35 13.16
N ILE A 209 5.65 8.57 13.84
CA ILE A 209 5.25 9.89 14.35
C ILE A 209 5.24 9.88 15.88
N ASP A 210 5.76 10.95 16.48
CA ASP A 210 5.64 11.25 17.91
C ASP A 210 4.93 12.61 18.11
N GLU A 211 4.89 13.12 19.35
CA GLU A 211 4.32 14.43 19.67
C GLU A 211 5.06 15.62 19.01
N ASN A 212 6.27 15.40 18.51
CA ASN A 212 7.14 16.43 17.93
C ASN A 212 7.10 16.44 16.39
N GLY A 213 6.86 15.30 15.73
CA GLY A 213 6.80 15.23 14.27
C GLY A 213 7.11 13.86 13.72
N ILE A 214 7.63 13.85 12.48
CA ILE A 214 8.23 12.67 11.87
C ILE A 214 9.51 12.31 12.63
N ARG A 215 9.47 11.19 13.35
CA ARG A 215 10.61 10.63 14.09
C ARG A 215 11.48 9.73 13.23
N ALA A 216 10.89 9.02 12.26
CA ALA A 216 11.63 8.21 11.29
C ALA A 216 10.85 7.94 10.00
N VAL A 217 11.58 7.81 8.89
CA VAL A 217 11.17 7.20 7.62
C VAL A 217 11.64 5.74 7.61
N LEU A 218 10.71 4.82 7.43
CA LEU A 218 10.93 3.37 7.56
C LEU A 218 10.69 2.67 6.22
N ASP A 219 11.15 1.43 6.14
CA ASP A 219 10.81 0.47 5.08
C ASP A 219 11.25 0.87 3.67
N TRP A 220 12.56 0.84 3.47
CA TRP A 220 13.23 1.22 2.23
C TRP A 220 13.29 0.10 1.19
N GLU A 221 12.52 -0.98 1.34
CA GLU A 221 12.64 -2.21 0.54
C GLU A 221 12.22 -2.06 -0.93
N LEU A 222 11.46 -1.02 -1.26
CA LEU A 222 11.01 -0.68 -2.62
C LEU A 222 11.81 0.46 -3.25
N THR A 223 12.95 0.82 -2.65
CA THR A 223 13.79 1.93 -3.14
C THR A 223 14.31 1.63 -4.54
N GLN A 224 14.27 2.64 -5.40
CA GLN A 224 14.79 2.56 -6.77
C GLN A 224 15.30 3.92 -7.23
N ILE A 225 15.90 3.96 -8.41
CA ILE A 225 16.22 5.21 -9.10
C ILE A 225 15.09 5.49 -10.11
N GLY A 226 14.47 6.67 -10.03
CA GLY A 226 13.37 7.04 -10.92
C GLY A 226 12.87 8.46 -10.68
N ASP A 227 11.66 8.75 -11.17
CA ASP A 227 11.04 10.07 -11.02
C ASP A 227 10.68 10.37 -9.55
N PRO A 228 11.23 11.44 -8.95
CA PRO A 228 10.94 11.83 -7.56
C PRO A 228 9.46 12.11 -7.29
N VAL A 229 8.69 12.57 -8.28
CA VAL A 229 7.27 12.93 -8.07
C VAL A 229 6.42 11.70 -7.73
N ARG A 230 6.92 10.49 -8.03
CA ARG A 230 6.30 9.23 -7.64
C ARG A 230 6.02 9.16 -6.13
N ASP A 231 6.97 9.51 -5.28
CA ASP A 231 6.78 9.42 -3.83
C ASP A 231 5.74 10.43 -3.32
N LEU A 232 5.72 11.64 -3.88
CA LEU A 232 4.73 12.66 -3.55
C LEU A 232 3.33 12.22 -3.96
N GLY A 233 3.19 11.68 -5.17
CA GLY A 233 1.92 11.15 -5.67
C GLY A 233 1.44 9.95 -4.88
N TRP A 234 2.37 9.06 -4.48
CA TRP A 234 2.07 7.88 -3.67
C TRP A 234 1.49 8.27 -2.31
N LEU A 235 2.09 9.22 -1.60
CA LEU A 235 1.59 9.73 -0.32
C LEU A 235 0.18 10.34 -0.44
N CYS A 236 -0.20 10.81 -1.63
CA CYS A 236 -1.50 11.41 -1.92
C CYS A 236 -2.58 10.38 -2.28
N VAL A 237 -2.28 9.09 -2.45
CA VAL A 237 -3.29 8.07 -2.78
C VAL A 237 -4.33 7.94 -1.67
N ASN A 238 -5.61 7.80 -2.04
CA ASN A 238 -6.76 7.82 -1.12
C ASN A 238 -6.72 6.68 -0.08
N SER A 239 -6.13 5.53 -0.43
CA SER A 239 -5.90 4.41 0.49
C SER A 239 -5.12 4.80 1.76
N TRP A 240 -4.33 5.87 1.71
CA TRP A 240 -3.54 6.37 2.84
C TRP A 240 -4.23 7.48 3.62
N ARG A 241 -5.45 7.90 3.23
CA ARG A 241 -6.15 9.01 3.87
C ARG A 241 -7.07 8.60 5.02
N PHE A 242 -7.31 7.29 5.20
CA PHE A 242 -8.11 6.72 6.30
C PHE A 242 -9.51 7.34 6.49
N GLY A 243 -10.12 7.73 5.36
CA GLY A 243 -11.46 8.33 5.30
C GLY A 243 -11.48 9.85 5.33
N GLN A 244 -10.33 10.53 5.39
CA GLN A 244 -10.23 11.99 5.31
C GLN A 244 -10.10 12.45 3.85
N THR A 245 -11.22 12.68 3.18
CA THR A 245 -11.22 13.03 1.75
C THR A 245 -10.54 14.36 1.47
N ASP A 246 -10.76 15.37 2.33
CA ASP A 246 -10.26 16.74 2.15
C ASP A 246 -8.75 16.87 2.45
N LEU A 247 -8.17 15.94 3.21
CA LEU A 247 -6.76 15.92 3.58
C LEU A 247 -6.01 14.93 2.70
N THR A 248 -5.67 15.38 1.49
CA THR A 248 -5.10 14.53 0.44
C THR A 248 -3.79 13.87 0.83
N VAL A 249 -2.96 14.54 1.63
CA VAL A 249 -1.63 14.06 2.02
C VAL A 249 -1.74 13.21 3.27
N GLY A 250 -1.71 11.88 3.10
CA GLY A 250 -1.73 10.91 4.19
C GLY A 250 -2.94 11.01 5.15
N GLY A 251 -3.99 11.75 4.79
CA GLY A 251 -5.14 12.01 5.65
C GLY A 251 -4.90 13.06 6.75
N PHE A 252 -3.75 13.75 6.74
CA PHE A 252 -3.37 14.71 7.80
C PHE A 252 -3.02 16.12 7.29
N GLY A 253 -2.89 16.33 5.98
CA GLY A 253 -2.60 17.66 5.44
C GLY A 253 -2.96 17.83 3.97
N THR A 254 -2.68 19.02 3.45
CA THR A 254 -3.03 19.43 2.09
C THR A 254 -1.87 19.23 1.12
N ILE A 255 -2.15 19.19 -0.18
CA ILE A 255 -1.09 19.13 -1.20
C ILE A 255 -0.25 20.41 -1.15
N GLU A 256 -0.87 21.55 -0.86
CA GLU A 256 -0.22 22.85 -0.74
C GLU A 256 0.89 22.81 0.32
N ASP A 257 0.59 22.27 1.51
CA ASP A 257 1.58 22.11 2.59
C ASP A 257 2.74 21.18 2.18
N LEU A 258 2.42 20.08 1.48
CA LEU A 258 3.41 19.12 0.99
C LEU A 258 4.35 19.76 -0.03
N LEU A 259 3.80 20.47 -1.02
CA LEU A 259 4.58 21.13 -2.06
C LEU A 259 5.38 22.31 -1.51
N GLU A 260 4.84 23.07 -0.54
CA GLU A 260 5.59 24.13 0.14
C GLU A 260 6.82 23.54 0.88
N GLY A 261 6.65 22.44 1.61
CA GLY A 261 7.75 21.75 2.29
C GLY A 261 8.80 21.22 1.32
N TYR A 262 8.36 20.64 0.21
CA TYR A 262 9.26 20.14 -0.83
C TYR A 262 10.08 21.27 -1.46
N HIS A 263 9.39 22.31 -1.95
CA HIS A 263 10.02 23.48 -2.56
C HIS A 263 10.98 24.21 -1.61
N ALA A 264 10.66 24.30 -0.32
CA ALA A 264 11.51 24.97 0.67
C ALA A 264 12.92 24.34 0.80
N VAL A 265 13.05 23.05 0.48
CA VAL A 265 14.33 22.32 0.55
C VAL A 265 14.96 22.14 -0.82
N SER A 266 14.19 21.75 -1.84
CA SER A 266 14.72 21.45 -3.17
C SER A 266 14.85 22.67 -4.09
N GLY A 267 14.03 23.72 -3.85
CA GLY A 267 13.82 24.82 -4.78
C GLY A 267 13.05 24.41 -6.06
N GLU A 268 12.56 23.18 -6.15
CA GLU A 268 11.82 22.67 -7.31
C GLU A 268 10.32 22.94 -7.15
N GLU A 269 9.68 23.38 -8.24
CA GLU A 269 8.23 23.46 -8.35
C GLU A 269 7.69 22.18 -9.01
N ILE A 270 6.78 21.48 -8.33
CA ILE A 270 6.11 20.30 -8.87
C ILE A 270 4.75 20.71 -9.44
N SER A 271 4.52 20.38 -10.72
CA SER A 271 3.24 20.68 -11.35
C SER A 271 2.12 19.81 -10.79
N ARG A 272 0.90 20.34 -10.75
CA ARG A 272 -0.28 19.55 -10.36
C ARG A 272 -0.55 18.41 -11.32
N ALA A 273 -0.23 18.58 -12.60
CA ALA A 273 -0.39 17.54 -13.61
C ALA A 273 0.52 16.33 -13.32
N ASP A 274 1.80 16.57 -13.02
CA ASP A 274 2.74 15.49 -12.69
C ASP A 274 2.34 14.78 -11.38
N LEU A 275 1.89 15.56 -10.37
CA LEU A 275 1.41 14.97 -9.13
C LEU A 275 0.13 14.13 -9.34
N THR A 276 -0.80 14.59 -10.18
CA THR A 276 -2.01 13.82 -10.53
C THR A 276 -1.65 12.57 -11.31
N PHE A 277 -0.72 12.64 -12.26
CA PHE A 277 -0.20 11.48 -12.97
C PHE A 277 0.30 10.40 -12.00
N TRP A 278 1.11 10.79 -11.01
CA TRP A 278 1.65 9.86 -10.02
C TRP A 278 0.62 9.37 -9.00
N GLN A 279 -0.44 10.14 -8.71
CA GLN A 279 -1.61 9.65 -7.96
C GLN A 279 -2.37 8.57 -8.73
N VAL A 280 -2.61 8.77 -10.04
CA VAL A 280 -3.24 7.76 -10.90
C VAL A 280 -2.38 6.51 -10.94
N PHE A 281 -1.08 6.64 -11.16
CA PHE A 281 -0.15 5.50 -11.15
C PHE A 281 -0.20 4.77 -9.80
N GLY A 282 -0.20 5.50 -8.67
CA GLY A 282 -0.30 4.91 -7.33
C GLY A 282 -1.56 4.07 -7.17
N SER A 283 -2.73 4.61 -7.50
CA SER A 283 -4.00 3.88 -7.42
C SER A 283 -4.07 2.68 -8.38
N PHE A 284 -3.52 2.81 -9.59
CA PHE A 284 -3.35 1.73 -10.56
C PHE A 284 -2.46 0.61 -10.02
N TRP A 285 -1.28 0.95 -9.50
CA TRP A 285 -0.33 0.00 -8.94
C TRP A 285 -0.90 -0.70 -7.71
N TRP A 286 -1.60 0.03 -6.83
CA TRP A 286 -2.24 -0.55 -5.64
C TRP A 286 -3.39 -1.51 -6.00
N SER A 287 -4.17 -1.17 -7.03
CA SER A 287 -5.23 -2.05 -7.54
C SER A 287 -4.69 -3.40 -8.02
N ILE A 288 -3.51 -3.41 -8.65
CA ILE A 288 -2.87 -4.64 -9.15
C ILE A 288 -2.16 -5.39 -8.03
N THR A 289 -1.50 -4.68 -7.13
CA THR A 289 -0.81 -5.25 -5.96
C THR A 289 -1.78 -6.05 -5.09
N THR A 290 -2.95 -5.49 -4.82
CA THR A 290 -4.00 -6.17 -4.05
C THR A 290 -4.50 -7.44 -4.74
N LEU A 291 -4.73 -7.41 -6.07
CA LEU A 291 -5.08 -8.61 -6.83
C LEU A 291 -3.98 -9.67 -6.79
N ALA A 292 -2.70 -9.28 -6.91
CA ALA A 292 -1.57 -10.19 -6.82
C ALA A 292 -1.49 -10.88 -5.43
N MET A 293 -1.82 -10.17 -4.35
CA MET A 293 -1.93 -10.77 -3.01
C MET A 293 -3.04 -11.83 -2.94
N ALA A 294 -4.18 -11.64 -3.61
CA ALA A 294 -5.19 -12.69 -3.71
C ALA A 294 -4.77 -13.86 -4.61
N ALA A 295 -4.00 -13.61 -5.68
CA ALA A 295 -3.49 -14.65 -6.56
C ALA A 295 -2.49 -15.59 -5.84
N THR A 296 -1.57 -15.03 -5.05
CA THR A 296 -0.62 -15.79 -4.21
C THR A 296 -1.31 -16.59 -3.09
N TRP A 297 -2.47 -16.12 -2.60
CA TRP A 297 -3.32 -16.93 -1.73
C TRP A 297 -3.94 -18.10 -2.50
N ARG A 298 -4.46 -17.84 -3.71
CA ARG A 298 -5.11 -18.85 -4.56
C ARG A 298 -4.15 -19.98 -4.96
N SER A 299 -2.88 -19.68 -5.19
CA SER A 299 -1.84 -20.68 -5.48
C SER A 299 -1.43 -21.50 -4.26
N GLY A 300 -1.85 -21.11 -3.04
CA GLY A 300 -1.45 -21.74 -1.79
C GLY A 300 -0.06 -21.30 -1.29
N GLU A 301 0.60 -20.36 -1.98
CA GLU A 301 1.94 -19.87 -1.65
C GLU A 301 1.95 -19.09 -0.32
N THR A 302 0.90 -18.32 -0.03
CA THR A 302 0.75 -17.66 1.28
C THR A 302 -0.66 -17.86 1.87
N PRO A 303 -0.86 -18.93 2.67
CA PRO A 303 -2.14 -19.17 3.32
C PRO A 303 -2.39 -18.10 4.39
N SER A 304 -3.48 -17.35 4.25
CA SER A 304 -3.88 -16.30 5.19
C SER A 304 -5.37 -16.00 5.04
N LEU A 305 -6.00 -15.48 6.09
CA LEU A 305 -7.38 -15.00 6.01
C LEU A 305 -7.44 -13.60 5.40
N GLU A 306 -6.38 -12.80 5.56
CA GLU A 306 -6.34 -11.41 5.11
C GLU A 306 -6.20 -11.28 3.58
N ARG A 307 -5.37 -12.08 2.92
CA ARG A 307 -5.02 -11.88 1.50
C ARG A 307 -6.23 -11.87 0.54
N PRO A 308 -7.21 -12.78 0.64
CA PRO A 308 -8.42 -12.70 -0.19
C PRO A 308 -9.21 -11.41 0.02
N VAL A 309 -9.33 -10.96 1.27
CA VAL A 309 -10.02 -9.71 1.63
C VAL A 309 -9.26 -8.51 1.09
N ILE A 310 -7.93 -8.52 1.16
CA ILE A 310 -7.07 -7.50 0.58
C ILE A 310 -7.24 -7.45 -0.94
N GLY A 311 -7.38 -8.58 -1.63
CA GLY A 311 -7.63 -8.58 -3.08
C GLY A 311 -8.91 -7.86 -3.49
N ARG A 312 -9.93 -7.86 -2.64
CA ARG A 312 -11.16 -7.09 -2.86
C ARG A 312 -10.97 -5.58 -2.68
N ARG A 313 -9.82 -5.12 -2.16
CA ARG A 313 -9.45 -3.70 -2.16
C ARG A 313 -8.97 -3.22 -3.53
N SER A 314 -8.85 -4.10 -4.53
CA SER A 314 -8.56 -3.68 -5.90
C SER A 314 -9.56 -2.65 -6.43
N SER A 315 -10.84 -2.79 -6.06
CA SER A 315 -11.90 -1.84 -6.42
C SER A 315 -11.71 -0.46 -5.79
N GLU A 316 -11.01 -0.32 -4.65
CA GLU A 316 -10.64 0.98 -4.08
C GLU A 316 -9.75 1.76 -5.05
N GLY A 317 -8.64 1.14 -5.48
CA GLY A 317 -7.70 1.75 -6.42
C GLY A 317 -8.32 2.01 -7.79
N GLN A 318 -9.15 1.10 -8.30
CA GLN A 318 -9.89 1.33 -9.55
C GLN A 318 -10.83 2.55 -9.43
N MET A 319 -11.54 2.70 -8.30
CA MET A 319 -12.45 3.83 -8.11
C MET A 319 -11.70 5.15 -7.97
N ASP A 320 -10.53 5.14 -7.34
CA ASP A 320 -9.67 6.32 -7.30
C ASP A 320 -9.23 6.73 -8.71
N CYS A 321 -8.86 5.77 -9.57
CA CYS A 321 -8.58 6.04 -10.98
C CYS A 321 -9.83 6.59 -11.71
N VAL A 322 -11.03 6.05 -11.47
CA VAL A 322 -12.28 6.57 -12.04
C VAL A 322 -12.47 8.04 -11.68
N ASN A 323 -12.33 8.38 -10.40
CA ASN A 323 -12.51 9.76 -9.92
C ASN A 323 -11.48 10.72 -10.51
N LEU A 324 -10.25 10.27 -10.78
CA LEU A 324 -9.19 11.10 -11.34
C LEU A 324 -9.27 11.21 -12.87
N LEU A 325 -9.65 10.14 -13.58
CA LEU A 325 -9.55 10.05 -15.04
C LEU A 325 -10.86 10.33 -15.77
N CYS A 326 -11.96 9.95 -15.16
CA CYS A 326 -13.27 10.06 -15.77
C CYS A 326 -14.31 10.39 -14.69
N PRO A 327 -14.30 11.57 -14.05
CA PRO A 327 -15.25 11.96 -13.00
C PRO A 327 -16.70 12.12 -13.53
N GLY A 328 -17.68 12.09 -12.62
CA GLY A 328 -19.12 12.03 -12.95
C GLY A 328 -19.94 11.08 -12.06
N GLU A 329 -21.26 11.16 -12.17
CA GLU A 329 -22.23 10.47 -11.30
C GLU A 329 -22.30 8.95 -11.52
N PHE A 330 -22.55 8.20 -10.44
CA PHE A 330 -22.79 6.76 -10.45
C PHE A 330 -23.97 6.39 -9.55
N ASP A 331 -24.60 5.26 -9.86
CA ASP A 331 -25.74 4.74 -9.12
C ASP A 331 -25.30 3.57 -8.23
N LEU A 332 -25.43 3.74 -6.92
CA LEU A 332 -25.15 2.67 -5.97
C LEU A 332 -26.38 1.76 -5.81
N PRO A 333 -26.17 0.45 -5.60
CA PRO A 333 -27.28 -0.44 -5.27
C PRO A 333 -28.00 0.08 -4.02
N GLY A 334 -29.34 0.12 -4.08
CA GLY A 334 -30.15 0.50 -2.93
C GLY A 334 -29.89 -0.40 -1.72
N LYS A 335 -30.16 0.11 -0.51
CA LYS A 335 -29.97 -0.65 0.73
C LYS A 335 -30.93 -1.84 0.79
N MET A 336 -30.46 -3.03 0.43
CA MET A 336 -31.17 -4.29 0.67
C MET A 336 -30.65 -4.92 1.94
N MET A 337 -31.49 -5.01 2.97
CA MET A 337 -31.14 -5.68 4.23
C MET A 337 -31.52 -7.16 4.25
N THR A 338 -32.45 -7.56 3.39
CA THR A 338 -33.01 -8.92 3.32
C THR A 338 -33.22 -9.28 1.86
N ASP A 339 -32.78 -10.46 1.48
CA ASP A 339 -33.13 -11.07 0.20
C ASP A 339 -34.60 -11.51 0.25
N HIS A 340 -35.37 -11.27 -0.81
CA HIS A 340 -36.81 -11.58 -0.89
C HIS A 340 -37.10 -12.88 -1.63
N GLY A 341 -36.12 -13.79 -1.68
CA GLY A 341 -36.30 -15.15 -2.19
C GLY A 341 -37.30 -15.99 -1.39
N ASP A 342 -37.45 -17.24 -1.80
CA ASP A 342 -38.41 -18.21 -1.26
C ASP A 342 -37.81 -19.15 -0.19
N GLN A 343 -36.53 -18.97 0.16
CA GLN A 343 -35.87 -19.74 1.21
C GLN A 343 -35.97 -19.03 2.57
N LEU A 344 -36.07 -19.81 3.65
CA LEU A 344 -36.07 -19.28 5.01
C LEU A 344 -35.18 -20.13 5.94
N PRO A 345 -34.07 -19.60 6.47
CA PRO A 345 -33.48 -18.29 6.16
C PRO A 345 -32.81 -18.26 4.78
N MET A 346 -32.69 -17.07 4.20
CA MET A 346 -31.90 -16.83 3.00
C MET A 346 -30.39 -16.92 3.31
N PRO A 347 -29.53 -17.29 2.34
CA PRO A 347 -28.08 -17.40 2.56
C PRO A 347 -27.43 -16.12 3.13
N ALA A 348 -27.84 -14.93 2.66
CA ALA A 348 -27.32 -13.66 3.16
C ALA A 348 -27.69 -13.39 4.64
N GLU A 349 -28.80 -13.94 5.13
CA GLU A 349 -29.23 -13.82 6.53
C GLU A 349 -28.39 -14.72 7.45
N LEU A 350 -28.01 -15.92 6.97
CA LEU A 350 -27.09 -16.80 7.69
C LEU A 350 -25.72 -16.13 7.89
N LEU A 351 -25.22 -15.42 6.88
CA LEU A 351 -23.96 -14.69 6.98
C LEU A 351 -24.04 -13.53 7.98
N GLU A 352 -25.18 -12.83 8.06
CA GLU A 352 -25.36 -11.72 9.01
C GLU A 352 -25.17 -12.16 10.45
N GLY A 353 -25.79 -13.27 10.84
CA GLY A 353 -25.70 -13.79 12.21
C GLY A 353 -24.26 -14.10 12.62
N VAL A 354 -23.51 -14.78 11.75
CA VAL A 354 -22.10 -15.11 12.00
C VAL A 354 -21.22 -13.86 12.02
N ARG A 355 -21.45 -12.94 11.08
CA ARG A 355 -20.72 -11.67 10.99
C ARG A 355 -20.89 -10.85 12.27
N LYS A 356 -22.12 -10.72 12.76
CA LYS A 356 -22.44 -9.98 13.97
C LYS A 356 -21.73 -10.58 15.19
N PHE A 357 -21.84 -11.90 15.37
CA PHE A 357 -21.15 -12.60 16.44
C PHE A 357 -19.62 -12.40 16.42
N LEU A 358 -18.99 -12.52 15.24
CA LEU A 358 -17.55 -12.29 15.11
C LEU A 358 -17.13 -10.87 15.47
N ARG A 359 -17.95 -9.87 15.10
CA ARG A 359 -17.62 -8.46 15.30
C ARG A 359 -17.92 -7.98 16.72
N GLU A 360 -19.10 -8.28 17.24
CA GLU A 360 -19.62 -7.73 18.50
C GLU A 360 -19.24 -8.62 19.69
N ASP A 361 -19.20 -9.94 19.53
CA ASP A 361 -18.87 -10.84 20.64
C ASP A 361 -17.40 -11.24 20.62
N VAL A 362 -16.89 -11.76 19.49
CA VAL A 362 -15.52 -12.30 19.45
C VAL A 362 -14.47 -11.20 19.44
N ALA A 363 -14.60 -10.22 18.54
CA ALA A 363 -13.57 -9.19 18.40
C ALA A 363 -13.51 -8.20 19.57
N GLU A 364 -14.61 -7.95 20.27
CA GLU A 364 -14.65 -7.05 21.44
C GLU A 364 -14.13 -7.72 22.71
N ASN A 365 -14.32 -9.04 22.86
CA ASN A 365 -13.89 -9.79 24.05
C ASN A 365 -12.51 -10.46 23.90
N GLN A 366 -11.79 -10.21 22.81
CA GLN A 366 -10.44 -10.73 22.57
C GLN A 366 -9.44 -9.58 22.40
N THR A 367 -8.14 -9.90 22.43
CA THR A 367 -7.07 -8.92 22.20
C THR A 367 -6.07 -9.41 21.16
N GLY A 368 -5.27 -8.47 20.64
CA GLY A 368 -4.19 -8.77 19.69
C GLY A 368 -4.67 -9.46 18.42
N ARG A 369 -3.94 -10.50 18.01
CA ARG A 369 -4.13 -11.20 16.72
C ARG A 369 -5.53 -11.82 16.58
N THR A 370 -6.09 -12.38 17.64
CA THR A 370 -7.41 -13.04 17.58
C THR A 370 -8.52 -12.05 17.30
N ALA A 371 -8.53 -10.91 18.01
CA ALA A 371 -9.49 -9.84 17.77
C ALA A 371 -9.37 -9.26 16.36
N PHE A 372 -8.13 -9.10 15.86
CA PHE A 372 -7.87 -8.67 14.50
C PHE A 372 -8.44 -9.65 13.46
N LEU A 373 -8.11 -10.94 13.57
CA LEU A 373 -8.60 -11.96 12.65
C LEU A 373 -10.14 -12.10 12.68
N ALA A 374 -10.77 -11.93 13.84
CA ALA A 374 -12.22 -11.89 13.95
C ALA A 374 -12.85 -10.73 13.16
N LYS A 375 -12.23 -9.54 13.20
CA LYS A 375 -12.65 -8.38 12.38
C LYS A 375 -12.47 -8.66 10.88
N VAL A 376 -11.36 -9.27 10.48
CA VAL A 376 -11.10 -9.66 9.08
C VAL A 376 -12.14 -10.69 8.61
N ALA A 377 -12.44 -11.70 9.44
CA ALA A 377 -13.46 -12.71 9.14
C ALA A 377 -14.85 -12.08 8.96
N ALA A 378 -15.25 -11.18 9.88
CA ALA A 378 -16.49 -10.45 9.77
C ALA A 378 -16.56 -9.60 8.50
N ASN A 379 -15.46 -8.94 8.12
CA ASN A 379 -15.41 -8.18 6.87
C ASN A 379 -15.58 -9.08 5.64
N SER A 380 -14.89 -10.21 5.61
CA SER A 380 -15.00 -11.21 4.53
C SER A 380 -16.45 -11.69 4.35
N LEU A 381 -17.14 -12.03 5.44
CA LEU A 381 -18.55 -12.42 5.40
C LEU A 381 -19.45 -11.26 4.94
N GLY A 382 -19.12 -10.02 5.32
CA GLY A 382 -19.84 -8.84 4.85
C GLY A 382 -19.73 -8.64 3.33
N ILE A 383 -18.56 -8.89 2.74
CA ILE A 383 -18.37 -8.86 1.28
C ILE A 383 -19.22 -9.95 0.62
N ALA A 384 -19.11 -11.19 1.09
CA ALA A 384 -19.88 -12.31 0.56
C ALA A 384 -21.41 -12.10 0.67
N GLN A 385 -21.87 -11.49 1.76
CA GLN A 385 -23.27 -11.14 1.96
C GLN A 385 -23.74 -10.11 0.93
N ARG A 386 -22.97 -9.03 0.71
CA ARG A 386 -23.34 -8.01 -0.29
C ARG A 386 -23.29 -8.55 -1.72
N GLU A 387 -22.36 -9.46 -2.00
CA GLU A 387 -22.29 -10.17 -3.28
C GLU A 387 -23.58 -10.97 -3.54
N LEU A 388 -24.09 -11.69 -2.54
CA LEU A 388 -25.36 -12.42 -2.65
C LEU A 388 -26.57 -11.48 -2.84
N LEU A 389 -26.57 -10.32 -2.19
CA LEU A 389 -27.70 -9.37 -2.25
C LEU A 389 -27.72 -8.54 -3.54
N HIS A 390 -26.55 -8.16 -4.07
CA HIS A 390 -26.43 -7.15 -5.11
C HIS A 390 -25.75 -7.64 -6.39
N GLY A 391 -24.97 -8.72 -6.33
CA GLY A 391 -24.11 -9.17 -7.43
C GLY A 391 -24.89 -9.45 -8.72
N GLN A 392 -26.04 -10.12 -8.63
CA GLN A 392 -26.86 -10.43 -9.81
C GLN A 392 -27.42 -9.16 -10.47
N ALA A 393 -27.95 -8.22 -9.70
CA ALA A 393 -28.51 -6.98 -10.23
C ALA A 393 -27.43 -6.11 -10.89
N LEU A 394 -26.25 -6.02 -10.28
CA LEU A 394 -25.11 -5.31 -10.83
C LEU A 394 -24.61 -5.98 -12.12
N ALA A 395 -24.51 -7.31 -12.15
CA ALA A 395 -24.11 -8.06 -13.34
C ALA A 395 -25.08 -7.86 -14.52
N LEU A 396 -26.39 -7.87 -14.28
CA LEU A 396 -27.40 -7.59 -15.31
C LEU A 396 -27.28 -6.16 -15.86
N SER A 397 -27.06 -5.18 -14.98
CA SER A 397 -26.88 -3.78 -15.36
C SER A 397 -25.60 -3.56 -16.17
N GLU A 398 -24.50 -4.19 -15.75
CA GLU A 398 -23.23 -4.19 -16.47
C GLU A 398 -23.36 -4.85 -17.85
N HIS A 399 -24.02 -6.02 -17.91
CA HIS A 399 -24.22 -6.76 -19.16
C HIS A 399 -24.94 -5.91 -20.19
N LYS A 400 -26.04 -5.26 -19.82
CA LYS A 400 -26.77 -4.34 -20.71
C LYS A 400 -25.90 -3.19 -21.22
N ARG A 401 -25.03 -2.62 -20.37
CA ARG A 401 -24.09 -1.56 -20.79
C ARG A 401 -23.06 -2.11 -21.78
N LEU A 402 -22.54 -3.31 -21.55
CA LEU A 402 -21.60 -3.96 -22.46
C LEU A 402 -22.25 -4.31 -23.80
N GLU A 403 -23.48 -4.81 -23.82
CA GLU A 403 -24.22 -5.07 -25.06
C GLU A 403 -24.42 -3.79 -25.87
N THR A 404 -24.69 -2.68 -25.19
CA THR A 404 -24.79 -1.36 -25.83
C THR A 404 -23.46 -0.92 -26.45
N LEU A 405 -22.33 -1.24 -25.81
CA LEU A 405 -20.98 -0.84 -26.24
C LEU A 405 -20.39 -1.74 -27.33
N LEU A 406 -20.63 -3.06 -27.25
CA LEU A 406 -19.90 -4.08 -27.99
C LEU A 406 -20.81 -4.99 -28.83
N GLY A 407 -22.12 -4.99 -28.58
CA GLY A 407 -23.09 -5.90 -29.19
C GLY A 407 -23.39 -7.13 -28.32
N ASP A 408 -24.21 -8.04 -28.86
CA ASP A 408 -24.73 -9.20 -28.13
C ASP A 408 -23.61 -10.18 -27.74
N GLY A 409 -23.66 -10.69 -26.51
CA GLY A 409 -22.73 -11.71 -26.04
C GLY A 409 -22.94 -12.06 -24.56
N GLU A 410 -22.29 -13.12 -24.11
CA GLU A 410 -22.26 -13.48 -22.69
C GLU A 410 -21.42 -12.47 -21.89
N LEU A 411 -21.87 -12.07 -20.70
CA LEU A 411 -21.21 -11.05 -19.86
C LEU A 411 -19.69 -11.27 -19.73
N GLY A 412 -19.27 -12.50 -19.42
CA GLY A 412 -17.85 -12.82 -19.27
C GLY A 412 -17.03 -12.65 -20.56
N ALA A 413 -17.63 -12.97 -21.71
CA ALA A 413 -16.99 -12.78 -23.02
C ALA A 413 -16.89 -11.30 -23.37
N LEU A 414 -17.94 -10.52 -23.12
CA LEU A 414 -17.97 -9.08 -23.37
C LEU A 414 -16.96 -8.32 -22.48
N ARG A 415 -16.79 -8.73 -21.21
CA ARG A 415 -15.73 -8.18 -20.34
C ARG A 415 -14.33 -8.37 -20.93
N TRP A 416 -14.04 -9.58 -21.42
CA TRP A 416 -12.76 -9.87 -22.08
C TRP A 416 -12.62 -9.16 -23.43
N GLU A 417 -13.71 -9.02 -24.19
CA GLU A 417 -13.70 -8.26 -25.42
C GLU A 417 -13.36 -6.79 -25.17
N LEU A 418 -13.94 -6.17 -24.14
CA LEU A 418 -13.61 -4.78 -23.76
C LEU A 418 -12.13 -4.65 -23.39
N VAL A 419 -11.62 -5.54 -22.55
CA VAL A 419 -10.21 -5.61 -22.15
C VAL A 419 -9.29 -5.70 -23.37
N ASN A 420 -9.58 -6.61 -24.30
CA ASN A 420 -8.77 -6.80 -25.50
C ASN A 420 -8.84 -5.57 -26.41
N LYS A 421 -10.01 -4.98 -26.60
CA LYS A 421 -10.16 -3.72 -27.38
C LYS A 421 -9.37 -2.57 -26.75
N LEU A 422 -9.38 -2.42 -25.42
CA LEU A 422 -8.57 -1.41 -24.73
C LEU A 422 -7.07 -1.63 -24.97
N ARG A 423 -6.60 -2.87 -24.88
CA ARG A 423 -5.20 -3.24 -25.19
C ARG A 423 -4.85 -3.00 -26.67
N GLU A 424 -5.81 -3.20 -27.56
CA GLU A 424 -5.73 -2.94 -29.00
C GLU A 424 -6.00 -1.48 -29.39
N LYS A 425 -5.92 -0.55 -28.41
CA LYS A 425 -6.03 0.90 -28.60
C LYS A 425 -7.42 1.40 -29.01
N LEU A 426 -8.48 0.82 -28.45
CA LEU A 426 -9.80 1.47 -28.42
C LEU A 426 -9.64 2.91 -27.90
N PRO A 427 -10.17 3.94 -28.59
CA PRO A 427 -10.08 5.32 -28.12
C PRO A 427 -10.69 5.45 -26.72
N LEU A 428 -9.97 6.08 -25.79
CA LEU A 428 -10.45 6.27 -24.41
C LEU A 428 -11.71 7.16 -24.35
N GLU A 429 -11.90 8.01 -25.36
CA GLU A 429 -13.10 8.86 -25.55
C GLU A 429 -14.28 8.15 -26.23
N THR A 430 -14.24 6.81 -26.33
CA THR A 430 -15.34 6.05 -26.93
C THR A 430 -16.65 6.35 -26.16
N PRO A 431 -17.72 6.81 -26.85
CA PRO A 431 -18.98 7.16 -26.18
C PRO A 431 -19.52 6.01 -25.33
N GLY A 432 -19.88 6.31 -24.08
CA GLY A 432 -20.39 5.34 -23.11
C GLY A 432 -19.33 4.52 -22.35
N LEU A 433 -18.05 4.54 -22.78
CA LEU A 433 -16.98 3.79 -22.11
C LEU A 433 -16.74 4.29 -20.68
N ALA A 434 -16.57 5.60 -20.51
CA ALA A 434 -16.35 6.22 -19.21
C ALA A 434 -17.51 5.96 -18.23
N GLU A 435 -18.76 6.06 -18.71
CA GLU A 435 -19.95 5.75 -17.92
C GLU A 435 -19.97 4.27 -17.52
N HIS A 436 -19.71 3.35 -18.46
CA HIS A 436 -19.65 1.93 -18.16
C HIS A 436 -18.62 1.61 -17.08
N LEU A 437 -17.37 2.07 -17.25
CA LEU A 437 -16.28 1.83 -16.30
C LEU A 437 -16.66 2.35 -14.91
N ARG A 438 -17.13 3.59 -14.82
CA ARG A 438 -17.54 4.22 -13.57
C ARG A 438 -18.63 3.43 -12.85
N GLN A 439 -19.72 3.10 -13.54
CA GLN A 439 -20.85 2.39 -12.94
C GLN A 439 -20.47 0.98 -12.49
N THR A 440 -19.64 0.28 -13.28
CA THR A 440 -19.15 -1.07 -12.95
C THR A 440 -18.24 -1.05 -11.73
N VAL A 441 -17.26 -0.14 -11.69
CA VAL A 441 -16.31 -0.01 -10.57
C VAL A 441 -17.02 0.45 -9.29
N ALA A 442 -17.91 1.44 -9.37
CA ALA A 442 -18.68 1.92 -8.21
C ALA A 442 -19.57 0.83 -7.62
N GLY A 443 -20.25 0.05 -8.47
CA GLY A 443 -21.06 -1.10 -8.04
C GLY A 443 -20.22 -2.17 -7.35
N GLN A 444 -19.06 -2.51 -7.90
CA GLN A 444 -18.15 -3.49 -7.31
C GLN A 444 -17.57 -2.99 -5.97
N LEU A 445 -17.18 -1.72 -5.90
CA LEU A 445 -16.71 -1.10 -4.66
C LEU A 445 -17.81 -1.09 -3.58
N ALA A 446 -19.09 -0.93 -3.94
CA ALA A 446 -20.19 -0.99 -2.97
C ALA A 446 -20.32 -2.38 -2.32
N ILE A 447 -19.99 -3.45 -3.06
CA ILE A 447 -19.88 -4.79 -2.50
C ILE A 447 -18.60 -4.92 -1.65
N ASP A 448 -17.48 -4.42 -2.11
CA ASP A 448 -16.19 -4.70 -1.47
C ASP A 448 -15.97 -3.84 -0.22
N GLN A 449 -16.15 -2.53 -0.37
CA GLN A 449 -15.81 -1.50 0.61
C GLN A 449 -16.87 -0.38 0.60
N PRO A 450 -18.09 -0.63 1.11
CA PRO A 450 -19.22 0.31 1.04
C PRO A 450 -19.01 1.64 1.79
N HIS A 451 -17.91 1.77 2.52
CA HIS A 451 -17.56 2.97 3.30
C HIS A 451 -16.26 3.61 2.83
N TYR A 452 -15.75 3.24 1.66
CA TYR A 452 -14.55 3.85 1.10
C TYR A 452 -14.82 5.32 0.76
N SER A 453 -13.86 6.20 1.07
CA SER A 453 -14.01 7.66 0.94
C SER A 453 -14.20 8.13 -0.49
N ALA A 454 -13.83 7.32 -1.49
CA ALA A 454 -13.99 7.66 -2.90
C ALA A 454 -15.45 7.93 -3.31
N PHE A 455 -16.44 7.43 -2.57
CA PHE A 455 -17.85 7.74 -2.83
C PHE A 455 -18.21 9.20 -2.51
N ASN A 456 -17.47 9.84 -1.60
CA ASN A 456 -17.72 11.22 -1.18
C ASN A 456 -17.00 12.24 -2.07
N ALA A 457 -16.24 11.80 -3.08
CA ALA A 457 -15.51 12.71 -3.97
C ALA A 457 -16.42 13.47 -4.96
N LEU A 458 -17.71 13.14 -5.01
CA LEU A 458 -18.72 13.78 -5.88
C LEU A 458 -19.70 14.70 -5.12
N THR A 459 -19.55 14.82 -3.80
CA THR A 459 -20.30 15.76 -2.95
C THR A 459 -19.40 16.90 -2.53
#